data_AF-A0A5K0WH79-F1
#
_entry.id   AF-A0A5K0WH79-F1
#
_cell.length_a   1.000
_cell.length_b   1.000
_cell.length_c   1.000
_cell.angle_alpha   90.00
_cell.angle_beta   90.00
_cell.angle_gamma   90.00
#
_symmetry.space_group_name_H-M   'P 1'
#
loop_
_entity.id
_entity.type
_entity.pdbx_description
1 polymer ?
#
loop_
_entity_poly.entity_id
_entity_poly.type
_entity_poly.pdbx_seq_one_letter_code
_entity_poly.pdbx_strand_id
1 'polypeptide(L)'
;IEKILCQHNDLKKEFEKKIEIKRRKITQGDDLAPGVLKIVKVYLAVKRQIQPGDKMAGRHGNKGVISKINPVEDMPYDENGIPVDIVLNPLGVPSRMNIGQILETHLGMAAKGIGDKINNMLKREEKYLI
;
A
#
# COMPACT_ATOMS: atom_id res chain seq x y z
N ILE A 1 27.41 28.97 31.44
CA ILE A 1 27.54 29.51 30.06
C ILE A 1 28.71 28.85 29.32
N GLU A 2 29.92 28.80 29.91
CA GLU A 2 31.10 28.17 29.30
C GLU A 2 30.95 26.68 28.96
N LYS A 3 30.32 25.88 29.84
CA LYS A 3 30.09 24.45 29.61
C LYS A 3 29.18 24.19 28.39
N ILE A 4 28.22 25.07 28.16
CA ILE A 4 27.30 25.03 27.00
C ILE A 4 28.04 25.45 25.73
N LEU A 5 28.91 26.46 25.80
CA LEU A 5 29.77 26.87 24.69
C LEU A 5 30.75 25.77 24.27
N CYS A 6 31.33 25.05 25.24
CA CYS A 6 32.22 23.92 24.99
C CYS A 6 31.48 22.79 24.26
N GLN A 7 30.31 22.37 24.78
CA GLN A 7 29.45 21.37 24.14
C GLN A 7 29.04 21.78 22.72
N HIS A 8 28.66 23.05 22.53
CA HIS A 8 28.29 23.57 21.21
C HIS A 8 29.47 23.48 20.23
N ASN A 9 30.69 23.80 20.67
CA ASN A 9 31.88 23.74 19.83
C ASN A 9 32.29 22.29 19.48
N ASP A 10 32.12 21.35 20.41
CA ASP A 10 32.40 19.93 20.16
C ASP A 10 31.41 19.34 19.16
N LEU A 11 30.11 19.62 19.34
CA LEU A 11 29.07 19.26 18.37
C LEU A 11 29.34 19.86 16.99
N LYS A 12 29.74 21.14 16.92
CA LYS A 12 30.08 21.80 15.66
C LYS A 12 31.23 21.10 14.94
N LYS A 13 32.29 20.72 15.66
CA LYS A 13 33.43 19.96 15.11
C LYS A 13 33.02 18.58 14.61
N GLU A 14 32.15 17.87 15.33
CA GLU A 14 31.63 16.58 14.86
C GLU A 14 30.81 16.72 13.58
N PHE A 15 29.97 17.74 13.48
CA PHE A 15 29.20 18.03 12.28
C PHE A 15 30.09 18.39 11.10
N GLU A 16 31.11 19.23 11.29
CA GLU A 16 32.09 19.58 10.26
C GLU A 16 32.82 18.33 9.74
N LYS A 17 33.28 17.45 10.62
CA LYS A 17 33.89 16.16 10.24
C LYS A 17 32.93 15.29 9.42
N LYS A 18 31.67 15.18 9.84
CA LYS A 18 30.65 14.40 9.10
C LYS A 18 30.37 14.97 7.71
N ILE A 19 30.34 16.29 7.59
CA ILE A 19 30.17 16.99 6.31
C ILE A 19 31.38 16.74 5.40
N GLU A 20 32.58 16.83 5.95
CA GLU A 20 33.82 16.59 5.20
C GLU A 20 33.90 15.16 4.66
N ILE A 21 33.55 14.17 5.48
CA ILE A 21 33.49 12.75 5.06
C ILE A 21 32.48 12.56 3.92
N LYS A 22 31.29 13.15 4.02
CA LYS A 22 30.28 13.08 2.94
C LYS A 22 30.75 13.77 1.67
N ARG A 23 31.39 14.94 1.79
CA ARG A 23 31.98 15.66 0.64
C ARG A 23 33.00 14.79 -0.07
N ARG A 24 33.95 14.19 0.67
CA ARG A 24 34.98 13.31 0.10
C ARG A 24 34.35 12.15 -0.69
N LYS A 25 33.28 11.54 -0.17
CA LYS A 25 32.56 10.46 -0.86
C LYS A 25 31.86 10.90 -2.15
N ILE A 26 31.42 12.15 -2.25
CA ILE A 26 30.76 12.68 -3.45
C ILE A 26 31.78 13.11 -4.51
N THR A 27 32.94 13.63 -4.08
CA THR A 27 34.00 14.09 -4.99
C THR A 27 34.87 12.95 -5.52
N GLN A 28 34.98 11.85 -4.77
CA GLN A 28 35.68 10.67 -5.23
C GLN A 28 34.95 10.07 -6.44
N GLY A 29 35.67 9.72 -7.50
CA GLY A 29 35.10 9.07 -8.67
C GLY A 29 34.57 7.68 -8.32
N ASP A 30 33.49 7.29 -8.98
CA ASP A 30 32.93 5.95 -8.83
C ASP A 30 33.85 4.90 -9.49
N ASP A 31 33.92 3.71 -8.89
CA ASP A 31 34.63 2.58 -9.48
C ASP A 31 33.80 2.02 -10.65
N LEU A 32 34.28 2.25 -11.87
CA LEU A 32 33.62 1.83 -13.11
C LEU A 32 34.29 0.58 -13.65
N ALA A 33 33.50 -0.31 -14.27
CA ALA A 33 34.03 -1.49 -14.95
C ALA A 33 35.05 -1.09 -16.05
N PRO A 34 36.08 -1.90 -16.32
CA PRO A 34 37.13 -1.57 -17.28
C PRO A 34 36.54 -1.30 -18.67
N GLY A 35 36.88 -0.14 -19.25
CA GLY A 35 36.37 0.33 -20.54
C GLY A 35 35.12 1.23 -20.47
N VAL A 36 34.55 1.48 -19.29
CA VAL A 36 33.40 2.38 -19.09
C VAL A 36 33.86 3.77 -18.64
N LEU A 37 33.52 4.81 -19.42
CA LEU A 37 33.89 6.20 -19.11
C LEU A 37 32.88 6.93 -18.21
N LYS A 38 31.57 6.66 -18.36
CA LYS A 38 30.49 7.29 -17.58
C LYS A 38 29.26 6.39 -17.57
N ILE A 39 28.56 6.33 -16.44
CA ILE A 39 27.26 5.65 -16.31
C ILE A 39 26.16 6.70 -16.12
N VAL A 40 25.08 6.58 -16.88
CA VAL A 40 23.85 7.37 -16.71
C VAL A 40 22.73 6.44 -16.26
N LYS A 41 22.20 6.66 -15.06
CA LYS A 41 21.05 5.89 -14.53
C LYS A 41 19.78 6.71 -14.73
N VAL A 42 18.85 6.21 -15.54
CA VAL A 42 17.52 6.80 -15.72
C VAL A 42 16.51 5.99 -14.92
N TYR A 43 15.82 6.64 -13.99
CA TYR A 43 14.76 6.02 -13.21
C TYR A 43 13.41 6.35 -13.83
N LEU A 44 12.69 5.32 -14.29
CA LEU A 44 11.34 5.46 -14.82
C LEU A 44 10.34 4.88 -13.82
N ALA A 45 9.41 5.71 -13.36
CA ALA A 45 8.28 5.27 -12.56
C ALA A 45 7.10 4.97 -13.48
N VAL A 46 6.53 3.77 -13.39
CA VAL A 46 5.34 3.36 -14.14
C VAL A 46 4.28 2.85 -13.19
N LYS A 47 3.05 3.36 -13.31
CA LYS A 47 1.89 2.82 -12.60
C LYS A 47 1.28 1.68 -13.41
N ARG A 48 1.33 0.45 -12.89
CA ARG A 48 0.69 -0.71 -13.51
C ARG A 48 -0.75 -0.84 -13.00
N GLN A 49 -1.68 -1.08 -13.92
CA GLN A 49 -3.08 -1.36 -13.59
C GLN A 49 -3.30 -2.87 -13.50
N ILE A 50 -4.38 -3.27 -12.83
CA ILE A 50 -4.79 -4.67 -12.72
C ILE A 50 -5.29 -5.15 -14.08
N GLN A 51 -4.86 -6.35 -14.48
CA GLN A 51 -5.24 -6.97 -15.74
C GLN A 51 -5.57 -8.46 -15.56
N PRO A 52 -6.37 -9.06 -16.47
CA PRO A 52 -6.55 -10.51 -16.50
C PRO A 52 -5.19 -11.23 -16.60
N GLY A 53 -5.03 -12.31 -15.84
CA GLY A 53 -3.75 -13.00 -15.70
C GLY A 53 -2.91 -12.55 -14.49
N ASP A 54 -3.25 -11.44 -13.85
CA ASP A 54 -2.60 -11.06 -12.59
C ASP A 54 -2.97 -12.02 -11.46
N LYS A 55 -1.98 -12.32 -10.61
CA LYS A 55 -2.14 -13.24 -9.48
C LYS A 55 -2.53 -12.49 -8.23
N MET A 56 -3.62 -12.91 -7.61
CA MET A 56 -4.15 -12.38 -6.35
C MET A 56 -4.08 -13.43 -5.25
N ALA A 57 -3.89 -13.01 -4.01
CA ALA A 57 -3.89 -13.88 -2.85
C ALA A 57 -4.63 -13.22 -1.68
N GLY A 58 -5.45 -13.99 -0.98
CA GLY A 58 -6.08 -13.58 0.26
C GLY A 58 -5.26 -13.97 1.49
N ARG A 59 -5.69 -13.44 2.65
CA ARG A 59 -4.98 -13.56 3.93
C ARG A 59 -5.07 -14.97 4.53
N HIS A 60 -6.05 -15.76 4.09
CA HIS A 60 -6.29 -17.13 4.54
C HIS A 60 -5.68 -18.19 3.59
N GLY A 61 -4.66 -17.81 2.82
CA GLY A 61 -3.92 -18.73 1.95
C GLY A 61 -4.63 -19.10 0.65
N ASN A 62 -5.80 -18.54 0.37
CA ASN A 62 -6.47 -18.65 -0.92
C ASN A 62 -5.70 -17.86 -1.99
N LYS A 63 -5.33 -18.52 -3.08
CA LYS A 63 -4.60 -17.91 -4.21
C LYS A 63 -5.41 -18.12 -5.47
N GLY A 64 -5.43 -17.11 -6.35
CA GLY A 64 -6.14 -17.15 -7.62
C GLY A 64 -5.46 -16.28 -8.67
N VAL A 65 -5.84 -16.48 -9.92
CA VAL A 65 -5.46 -15.61 -11.05
C VAL A 65 -6.75 -14.97 -11.55
N ILE A 66 -6.70 -13.67 -11.86
CA ILE A 66 -7.86 -12.94 -12.38
C ILE A 66 -8.23 -13.53 -13.75
N SER A 67 -9.44 -14.07 -13.87
CA SER A 67 -9.94 -14.67 -15.12
C SER A 67 -10.46 -13.62 -16.10
N LYS A 68 -11.33 -12.73 -15.62
CA LYS A 68 -11.99 -11.69 -16.41
C LYS A 68 -12.31 -10.49 -15.53
N ILE A 69 -12.27 -9.29 -16.12
CA ILE A 69 -12.80 -8.06 -15.54
C ILE A 69 -14.16 -7.83 -16.18
N ASN A 70 -15.23 -7.88 -15.38
CA ASN A 70 -16.59 -7.67 -15.85
C ASN A 70 -17.00 -6.19 -15.73
N PRO A 71 -17.85 -5.69 -16.64
CA PRO A 71 -18.59 -4.45 -16.43
C PRO A 71 -19.46 -4.53 -15.16
N VAL A 72 -19.80 -3.38 -14.58
CA VAL A 72 -20.51 -3.29 -13.30
C VAL A 72 -21.94 -3.84 -13.41
N GLU A 73 -22.56 -3.64 -14.57
CA GLU A 73 -23.91 -4.11 -14.91
C GLU A 73 -24.04 -5.63 -15.00
N ASP A 74 -22.93 -6.34 -15.28
CA ASP A 74 -22.89 -7.81 -15.38
C ASP A 74 -22.63 -8.49 -14.03
N MET A 75 -22.34 -7.70 -12.98
CA MET A 75 -22.02 -8.24 -11.67
C MET A 75 -23.30 -8.53 -10.87
N PRO A 76 -23.31 -9.60 -10.04
CA PRO A 76 -24.39 -9.83 -9.10
C PRO A 76 -24.56 -8.63 -8.17
N TYR A 77 -25.80 -8.24 -7.89
CA TYR A 77 -26.15 -7.10 -7.05
C TYR A 77 -27.08 -7.53 -5.91
N ASP A 78 -27.06 -6.76 -4.82
CA ASP A 78 -27.95 -6.95 -3.69
C ASP A 78 -29.32 -6.27 -3.91
N GLU A 79 -30.23 -6.41 -2.94
CA GLU A 79 -31.56 -5.79 -2.97
C GLU A 79 -31.54 -4.24 -3.03
N ASN A 80 -30.41 -3.63 -2.64
CA ASN A 80 -30.19 -2.19 -2.70
C ASN A 80 -29.53 -1.75 -4.02
N GLY A 81 -29.30 -2.69 -4.95
CA GLY A 81 -28.66 -2.44 -6.24
C GLY A 81 -27.13 -2.27 -6.14
N ILE A 82 -26.51 -2.68 -5.04
CA ILE A 82 -25.06 -2.59 -4.85
C ILE A 82 -24.40 -3.82 -5.50
N PRO A 83 -23.58 -3.64 -6.54
CA PRO A 83 -22.87 -4.73 -7.19
C PRO A 83 -21.73 -5.26 -6.31
N VAL A 84 -21.42 -6.54 -6.44
CA VAL A 84 -20.27 -7.18 -5.77
C VAL A 84 -18.98 -6.87 -6.54
N ASP A 85 -17.89 -6.58 -5.83
CA ASP A 85 -16.59 -6.29 -6.47
C ASP A 85 -15.85 -7.57 -6.95
N ILE A 86 -15.92 -8.66 -6.18
CA ILE A 86 -15.17 -9.90 -6.44
C ILE A 86 -16.06 -11.11 -6.17
N VAL A 87 -16.12 -12.03 -7.13
CA VAL A 87 -16.79 -13.33 -6.98
C VAL A 87 -15.75 -14.43 -6.77
N LEU A 88 -15.93 -15.21 -5.70
CA LEU A 88 -15.03 -16.32 -5.33
C LEU A 88 -15.75 -17.66 -5.40
N ASN A 89 -15.01 -18.72 -5.75
CA ASN A 89 -15.54 -20.08 -5.76
C ASN A 89 -15.63 -20.65 -4.34
N PRO A 90 -16.83 -21.08 -3.86
CA PRO A 90 -16.99 -21.61 -2.52
C PRO A 90 -16.34 -22.98 -2.32
N LEU A 91 -16.12 -23.78 -3.37
CA LEU A 91 -15.60 -25.15 -3.26
C LEU A 91 -14.18 -25.23 -2.66
N GLY A 92 -13.41 -24.14 -2.79
CA GLY A 92 -12.05 -24.07 -2.25
C GLY A 92 -12.00 -24.01 -0.72
N VAL A 93 -13.09 -23.60 -0.08
CA VAL A 93 -13.15 -23.41 1.37
C VAL A 93 -13.25 -24.72 2.16
N PRO A 94 -14.23 -25.60 1.91
CA PRO A 94 -14.34 -26.86 2.63
C PRO A 94 -13.14 -27.78 2.35
N SER A 95 -12.64 -27.80 1.11
CA SER A 95 -11.50 -28.65 0.72
C SER A 95 -10.21 -28.29 1.45
N ARG A 96 -9.96 -27.01 1.74
CA ARG A 96 -8.75 -26.53 2.43
C ARG A 96 -8.96 -26.24 3.90
N MET A 97 -10.19 -26.46 4.40
CA MET A 97 -10.61 -26.13 5.76
C MET A 97 -10.23 -24.70 6.22
N ASN A 98 -10.22 -23.73 5.30
CA ASN A 98 -9.85 -22.34 5.61
C ASN A 98 -11.07 -21.49 6.04
N ILE A 99 -11.83 -22.01 7.01
CA ILE A 99 -13.09 -21.43 7.52
C ILE A 99 -12.92 -19.98 7.99
N GLY A 100 -11.72 -19.59 8.40
CA GLY A 100 -11.38 -18.22 8.78
C GLY A 100 -11.76 -17.18 7.72
N GLN A 101 -11.69 -17.52 6.42
CA GLN A 101 -12.11 -16.63 5.33
C GLN A 101 -13.61 -16.29 5.40
N ILE A 102 -14.44 -17.27 5.78
CA ILE A 102 -15.88 -17.06 5.95
C ILE A 102 -16.13 -16.17 7.15
N LEU A 103 -15.46 -16.43 8.29
CA LEU A 103 -15.61 -15.62 9.50
C LEU A 103 -15.13 -14.17 9.27
N GLU A 104 -14.02 -13.97 8.56
CA GLU A 104 -13.52 -12.65 8.17
C GLU A 104 -14.55 -11.91 7.31
N THR A 105 -15.17 -12.61 6.35
CA THR A 105 -16.19 -12.02 5.47
C THR A 105 -17.43 -11.59 6.25
N HIS A 106 -17.92 -12.41 7.18
CA HIS A 106 -19.08 -12.06 8.02
C HIS A 106 -18.80 -10.87 8.94
N LEU A 107 -17.64 -10.87 9.61
CA LEU A 107 -17.24 -9.75 10.47
C LEU A 107 -17.02 -8.48 9.66
N GLY A 108 -16.44 -8.58 8.46
CA GLY A 108 -16.28 -7.46 7.54
C GLY A 108 -17.62 -6.87 7.11
N MET A 109 -18.61 -7.72 6.81
CA MET A 109 -19.96 -7.28 6.46
C MET A 109 -20.66 -6.57 7.63
N ALA A 110 -20.54 -7.12 8.86
CA ALA A 110 -21.07 -6.46 10.05
C ALA A 110 -20.41 -5.09 10.30
N ALA A 111 -19.08 -5.01 10.16
CA ALA A 111 -18.34 -3.76 10.31
C ALA A 111 -18.73 -2.72 9.25
N LYS A 112 -18.89 -3.14 7.99
CA LYS A 112 -19.37 -2.27 6.90
C LYS A 112 -20.76 -1.72 7.21
N GLY A 113 -21.70 -2.57 7.66
CA GLY A 113 -23.05 -2.13 8.03
C GLY A 113 -23.06 -1.12 9.19
N ILE A 114 -22.19 -1.29 10.20
CA ILE A 114 -22.02 -0.28 11.26
C ILE A 114 -21.46 1.03 10.69
N GLY A 115 -20.46 0.95 9.81
CA GLY A 115 -19.89 2.10 9.11
C GLY A 115 -20.92 2.87 8.29
N ASP A 116 -21.77 2.17 7.55
CA ASP A 116 -22.85 2.76 6.74
C ASP A 116 -23.89 3.46 7.62
N LYS A 117 -24.20 2.89 8.79
CA LYS A 117 -25.10 3.53 9.78
C LYS A 117 -24.51 4.84 10.31
N ILE A 118 -23.22 4.86 10.66
CA ILE A 118 -22.52 6.07 11.12
C ILE A 118 -22.49 7.11 10.00
N ASN A 119 -22.15 6.71 8.77
CA ASN A 119 -22.13 7.59 7.61
C ASN A 119 -23.50 8.24 7.38
N ASN A 120 -24.58 7.47 7.53
CA ASN A 120 -25.95 8.00 7.43
C ASN A 120 -26.29 8.99 8.54
N MET A 121 -25.77 8.81 9.76
CA MET A 121 -25.94 9.79 10.85
C MET A 121 -25.20 11.10 10.54
N LEU A 122 -23.95 11.02 10.09
CA LEU A 122 -23.15 12.18 9.73
C LEU A 122 -23.77 12.98 8.58
N LYS A 123 -24.22 12.29 7.51
CA LYS A 123 -24.91 12.95 6.38
C LYS A 123 -26.20 13.65 6.80
N ARG A 124 -26.89 13.14 7.83
CA ARG A 124 -28.09 13.82 8.38
C ARG A 124 -27.67 15.09 9.10
N GLU A 125 -26.67 15.03 9.98
CA GLU A 125 -26.16 16.21 10.70
C GLU A 125 -25.67 17.30 9.74
N GLU A 126 -24.86 16.95 8.73
CA GLU A 126 -24.42 17.91 7.70
C GLU A 126 -25.59 18.60 7.00
N LYS A 127 -26.67 17.87 6.71
CA LYS A 127 -27.87 18.41 6.08
C LYS A 127 -28.67 19.35 7.00
N TYR A 128 -28.52 19.25 8.33
CA TYR A 128 -29.15 20.17 9.28
C TYR A 128 -28.30 21.42 9.56
N LEU A 129 -26.99 21.38 9.24
CA LEU A 129 -26.06 22.49 9.41
C LEU A 129 -25.95 23.42 8.18
N ILE A 130 -26.55 23.02 7.05
CA ILE A 130 -26.68 23.81 5.81
C ILE A 130 -28.13 24.25 5.67
#